data_AF-A0ABC9V0N0-F1
#
_entry.id   AF-A0ABC9V0N0-F1
#
_cell.length_a   1.000
_cell.length_b   1.000
_cell.length_c   1.000
_cell.angle_alpha   90.00
_cell.angle_beta   90.00
_cell.angle_gamma   90.00
#
_symmetry.space_group_name_H-M   'P 1'
#
loop_
_entity.id
_entity.type
_entity.pdbx_description
1 polymer ?
#
loop_
_entity_poly.entity_id
_entity_poly.type
_entity_poly.pdbx_seq_one_letter_code
_entity_poly.pdbx_strand_id
1 'polypeptide(L)'
;MKNIPLIFALVLALSGCMSDEDFAFAKEEIVEKTINTYLQDQYSMIVISDIKNVTPSIYSTCSKYLNINKRMIKKQRVKLSIRSIESEYVLDKDVNINDLKSCVDDYLVKTPISEESMKNLKDDTRVEQFKNDPEVRSLIDNAKADHLISYYEYQTILGLVLKKHYDHEIDLGKAAYQHDFQSL
;
A
#
# COMPACT_ATOMS: atom_id res chain seq x y z
N MET A 1 18.41 -11.94 -52.20
CA MET A 1 18.07 -10.80 -51.31
C MET A 1 16.76 -11.08 -50.58
N LYS A 2 16.76 -11.88 -49.52
CA LYS A 2 15.63 -12.02 -48.56
C LYS A 2 16.24 -12.54 -47.26
N ASN A 3 16.22 -11.72 -46.21
CA ASN A 3 16.49 -12.04 -44.79
C ASN A 3 16.71 -10.78 -43.92
N ILE A 4 16.61 -9.58 -44.51
CA ILE A 4 16.73 -8.30 -43.80
C ILE A 4 15.59 -8.03 -42.77
N PRO A 5 14.33 -8.49 -42.93
CA PRO A 5 13.26 -8.16 -41.97
C PRO A 5 13.42 -8.82 -40.58
N LEU A 6 14.05 -9.99 -40.52
CA LEU A 6 14.21 -10.74 -39.26
C LEU A 6 15.34 -10.19 -38.38
N ILE A 7 16.36 -9.57 -39.00
CA ILE A 7 17.47 -8.97 -38.28
C ILE A 7 17.03 -7.65 -37.63
N PHE A 8 16.14 -6.87 -38.27
CA PHE A 8 15.61 -5.65 -37.65
C PHE A 8 14.73 -5.91 -36.42
N ALA A 9 13.95 -7.00 -36.42
CA ALA A 9 13.15 -7.38 -35.25
C ALA A 9 14.02 -7.89 -34.08
N LEU A 10 15.15 -8.55 -34.36
CA LEU A 10 16.10 -8.98 -33.32
C LEU A 10 17.00 -7.83 -32.82
N VAL A 11 17.35 -6.87 -33.67
CA VAL A 11 18.15 -5.69 -33.28
C VAL A 11 17.32 -4.73 -32.42
N LEU A 12 16.00 -4.63 -32.64
CA LEU A 12 15.09 -3.90 -31.74
C LEU A 12 14.81 -4.66 -30.42
N ALA A 13 14.95 -5.98 -30.41
CA ALA A 13 14.90 -6.78 -29.18
C ALA A 13 16.21 -6.70 -28.36
N LEU A 14 17.31 -6.23 -28.95
CA LEU A 14 18.64 -6.11 -28.34
C LEU A 14 19.09 -4.66 -28.09
N SER A 15 18.34 -3.65 -28.54
CA SER A 15 18.58 -2.24 -28.19
C SER A 15 17.90 -1.90 -26.86
N GLY A 16 18.44 -2.41 -25.76
CA GLY A 16 18.00 -2.11 -24.39
C GLY A 16 18.21 -0.66 -23.93
N CYS A 17 18.20 0.31 -24.84
CA CYS A 17 18.22 1.73 -24.53
C CYS A 17 16.79 2.25 -24.51
N MET A 18 16.22 2.34 -23.31
CA MET A 18 15.01 3.12 -23.05
C MET A 18 15.24 4.57 -23.52
N SER A 19 14.33 5.11 -24.32
CA SER A 19 14.40 6.52 -24.74
C SER A 19 14.24 7.45 -23.52
N ASP A 20 14.57 8.73 -23.65
CA ASP A 20 14.37 9.69 -22.56
C ASP A 20 12.88 9.93 -22.27
N GLU A 21 12.03 9.89 -23.29
CA GLU A 21 10.57 9.99 -23.16
C GLU A 21 9.97 8.75 -22.48
N ASP A 22 10.34 7.54 -22.94
CA ASP A 22 9.92 6.28 -22.30
C ASP A 22 10.39 6.21 -20.85
N PHE A 23 11.58 6.75 -20.57
CA PHE A 23 12.12 6.81 -19.21
C PHE A 23 11.34 7.77 -18.33
N ALA A 24 10.98 8.96 -18.83
CA ALA A 24 10.17 9.91 -18.08
C ALA A 24 8.81 9.30 -17.72
N PHE A 25 8.14 8.66 -18.68
CA PHE A 25 6.87 7.97 -18.46
C PHE A 25 7.01 6.81 -17.47
N ALA A 26 7.97 5.90 -17.70
CA ALA A 26 8.19 4.74 -16.83
C ALA A 26 8.55 5.15 -15.40
N LYS A 27 9.26 6.27 -15.22
CA LYS A 27 9.61 6.79 -13.90
C LYS A 27 8.36 7.13 -13.10
N GLU A 28 7.41 7.83 -13.69
CA GLU A 28 6.17 8.22 -12.99
C GLU A 28 5.37 6.98 -12.57
N GLU A 29 5.16 6.04 -13.50
CA GLU A 29 4.44 4.80 -13.21
C GLU A 29 5.14 3.95 -12.13
N ILE A 30 6.46 3.85 -12.16
CA ILE A 30 7.23 3.09 -11.17
C ILE A 30 7.12 3.72 -9.78
N VAL A 31 7.20 5.06 -9.69
CA VAL A 31 7.07 5.75 -8.39
C VAL A 31 5.67 5.54 -7.84
N GLU A 32 4.62 5.73 -8.65
CA GLU A 32 3.24 5.51 -8.23
C GLU A 32 3.00 4.07 -7.79
N LYS A 33 3.46 3.08 -8.58
CA LYS A 33 3.38 1.66 -8.24
C LYS A 33 4.10 1.35 -6.93
N THR A 34 5.29 1.92 -6.72
CA THR A 34 6.07 1.73 -5.49
C THR A 34 5.33 2.27 -4.26
N ILE A 35 4.75 3.47 -4.36
CA ILE A 35 3.93 4.05 -3.29
C ILE A 35 2.70 3.17 -3.02
N ASN A 36 1.97 2.77 -4.06
CA ASN A 36 0.78 1.94 -3.92
C ASN A 36 1.09 0.58 -3.28
N THR A 37 2.16 -0.08 -3.70
CA THR A 37 2.61 -1.33 -3.08
C THR A 37 2.97 -1.11 -1.61
N TYR A 38 3.71 -0.05 -1.28
CA TYR A 38 4.05 0.26 0.11
C TYR A 38 2.81 0.51 0.98
N LEU A 39 1.84 1.27 0.48
CA LEU A 39 0.56 1.52 1.14
C LEU A 39 -0.24 0.22 1.32
N GLN A 40 -0.27 -0.66 0.34
CA GLN A 40 -0.93 -1.96 0.48
C GLN A 40 -0.25 -2.86 1.51
N ASP A 41 1.08 -2.90 1.51
CA ASP A 41 1.83 -3.79 2.40
C ASP A 41 1.82 -3.29 3.84
N GLN A 42 2.05 -1.99 4.05
CA GLN A 42 2.16 -1.41 5.37
C GLN A 42 0.86 -0.84 5.90
N TYR A 43 -0.05 -0.40 5.03
CA TYR A 43 -1.28 0.28 5.39
C TYR A 43 -2.56 -0.43 4.92
N SER A 44 -2.55 -1.77 4.91
CA SER A 44 -3.62 -2.63 4.36
C SER A 44 -5.01 -2.43 5.00
N MET A 45 -5.08 -1.87 6.20
CA MET A 45 -6.34 -1.64 6.92
C MET A 45 -7.04 -0.34 6.50
N ILE A 46 -6.33 0.55 5.81
CA ILE A 46 -6.94 1.71 5.16
C ILE A 46 -7.77 1.21 3.98
N VAL A 47 -9.04 1.62 3.89
CA VAL A 47 -9.93 1.18 2.82
C VAL A 47 -9.36 1.61 1.46
N ILE A 48 -9.49 0.77 0.44
CA ILE A 48 -8.93 1.01 -0.91
C ILE A 48 -9.42 2.35 -1.51
N SER A 49 -10.65 2.77 -1.19
CA SER A 49 -11.20 4.07 -1.62
C SER A 49 -10.42 5.24 -1.02
N ASP A 50 -10.08 5.16 0.26
CA ASP A 50 -9.26 6.17 0.92
C ASP A 50 -7.85 6.21 0.35
N ILE A 51 -7.22 5.04 0.14
CA ILE A 51 -5.90 4.95 -0.49
C ILE A 51 -5.90 5.67 -1.84
N LYS A 52 -6.90 5.42 -2.70
CA LYS A 52 -7.03 6.10 -4.00
C LYS A 52 -7.17 7.62 -3.89
N ASN A 53 -7.78 8.12 -2.82
CA ASN A 53 -7.96 9.55 -2.60
C ASN A 53 -6.67 10.24 -2.12
N VAL A 54 -5.86 9.57 -1.28
CA VAL A 54 -4.62 10.16 -0.75
C VAL A 54 -3.41 9.92 -1.66
N THR A 55 -3.38 8.85 -2.46
CA THR A 55 -2.25 8.52 -3.34
C THR A 55 -1.79 9.69 -4.22
N PRO A 56 -2.68 10.45 -4.91
CA PRO A 56 -2.23 11.58 -5.73
C PRO A 56 -1.47 12.66 -4.94
N SER A 57 -1.88 12.92 -3.69
CA SER A 57 -1.25 13.90 -2.81
C SER A 57 0.07 13.38 -2.23
N ILE A 58 0.13 12.08 -1.90
CA ILE A 58 1.36 11.41 -1.50
C ILE A 58 2.36 11.43 -2.66
N TYR A 59 1.93 11.11 -3.87
CA TYR A 59 2.76 11.14 -5.06
C TYR A 59 3.36 12.53 -5.31
N SER A 60 2.52 13.57 -5.29
CA SER A 60 2.99 14.96 -5.51
C SER A 60 3.97 15.42 -4.42
N THR A 61 3.82 14.93 -3.19
CA THR A 61 4.68 15.31 -2.06
C THR A 61 5.97 14.52 -2.00
N CYS A 62 5.90 13.20 -2.24
CA CYS A 62 6.95 12.25 -1.90
C CYS A 62 7.74 11.71 -3.11
N SER A 63 7.25 11.86 -4.34
CA SER A 63 7.91 11.32 -5.55
C SER A 63 9.38 11.73 -5.69
N LYS A 64 9.74 12.94 -5.25
CA LYS A 64 11.12 13.46 -5.27
C LYS A 64 12.12 12.67 -4.42
N TYR A 65 11.65 11.92 -3.42
CA TYR A 65 12.51 11.10 -2.54
C TYR A 65 12.88 9.75 -3.15
N LEU A 66 12.42 9.45 -4.37
CA LEU A 66 12.87 8.31 -5.14
C LEU A 66 13.60 8.79 -6.41
N ASN A 67 14.93 8.92 -6.29
CA ASN A 67 15.77 9.31 -7.42
C ASN A 67 16.12 8.09 -8.29
N ILE A 68 15.39 7.94 -9.40
CA ILE A 68 15.55 6.83 -10.35
C ILE A 68 16.37 7.32 -11.55
N ASN A 69 17.29 6.49 -12.02
CA ASN A 69 17.91 6.60 -13.35
C ASN A 69 17.66 5.33 -14.18
N LYS A 70 17.91 5.37 -15.49
CA LYS A 70 17.62 4.26 -16.41
C LYS A 70 18.20 2.91 -15.99
N ARG A 71 19.36 2.89 -15.32
CA ARG A 71 20.03 1.63 -14.90
C ARG A 71 19.32 0.95 -13.73
N MET A 72 18.52 1.70 -12.99
CA MET A 72 17.74 1.22 -11.84
C MET A 72 16.41 0.58 -12.25
N ILE A 73 16.08 0.60 -13.55
CA ILE A 73 14.84 0.05 -14.08
C ILE A 73 15.11 -1.28 -14.78
N LYS A 74 14.38 -2.30 -14.37
CA LYS A 74 14.37 -3.63 -14.99
C LYS A 74 13.16 -3.80 -15.88
N LYS A 75 13.37 -4.33 -17.08
CA LYS A 75 12.27 -4.79 -17.95
C LYS A 75 11.76 -6.13 -17.42
N GLN A 76 10.54 -6.17 -16.91
CA GLN A 76 9.99 -7.35 -16.22
C GLN A 76 9.17 -8.25 -17.15
N ARG A 77 8.43 -7.68 -18.12
CA ARG A 77 7.62 -8.46 -19.07
C ARG A 77 7.52 -7.82 -20.44
N VAL A 78 7.40 -8.66 -21.47
CA VAL A 78 6.85 -8.28 -22.77
C VAL A 78 5.53 -9.04 -22.92
N LYS A 79 4.40 -8.35 -22.83
CA LYS A 79 3.09 -8.94 -23.15
C LYS A 79 2.89 -8.83 -24.65
N LEU A 80 2.83 -9.97 -25.33
CA LEU A 80 2.40 -10.04 -26.73
C LEU A 80 0.88 -10.17 -26.72
N SER A 81 0.17 -9.06 -26.91
CA SER A 81 -1.23 -9.14 -27.32
C SER A 81 -1.27 -9.35 -28.84
N ILE A 82 -2.38 -9.88 -29.37
CA ILE A 82 -2.59 -9.91 -30.83
C ILE A 82 -2.66 -8.44 -31.28
N ARG A 83 -1.51 -7.89 -31.72
CA ARG A 83 -1.25 -6.53 -32.28
C ARG A 83 -0.53 -5.49 -31.40
N SER A 84 -0.13 -5.77 -30.16
CA SER A 84 0.75 -4.86 -29.40
C SER A 84 1.78 -5.58 -28.51
N ILE A 85 2.99 -5.01 -28.45
CA ILE A 85 4.05 -5.37 -27.49
C ILE A 85 3.92 -4.40 -26.31
N GLU A 86 3.47 -4.88 -25.16
CA GLU A 86 3.51 -4.09 -23.91
C GLU A 86 4.78 -4.46 -23.16
N SER A 87 5.69 -3.51 -22.97
CA SER A 87 6.84 -3.69 -22.10
C SER A 87 6.50 -3.19 -20.70
N GLU A 88 6.62 -4.05 -19.69
CA GLU A 88 6.49 -3.67 -18.28
C GLU A 88 7.88 -3.37 -17.72
N TYR A 89 7.99 -2.22 -17.05
CA TYR A 89 9.21 -1.77 -16.38
C TYR A 89 8.97 -1.72 -14.87
N VAL A 90 9.97 -2.14 -14.09
CA VAL A 90 9.93 -2.11 -12.63
C VAL A 90 11.22 -1.58 -12.05
N LEU A 91 11.12 -1.04 -10.84
CA LEU A 91 12.29 -0.69 -10.06
C LEU A 91 13.09 -1.95 -9.73
N ASP A 92 14.41 -1.88 -9.85
CA ASP A 92 15.28 -2.92 -9.34
C ASP A 92 15.11 -3.05 -7.82
N LYS A 93 15.01 -4.29 -7.34
CA LYS A 93 14.87 -4.63 -5.91
C LYS A 93 16.02 -4.08 -5.05
N ASP A 94 17.18 -3.84 -5.65
CA ASP A 94 18.37 -3.35 -4.96
C ASP A 94 18.36 -1.81 -4.82
N VAL A 95 17.36 -1.12 -5.38
CA VAL A 95 17.19 0.32 -5.20
C VAL A 95 16.65 0.60 -3.81
N ASN A 96 17.36 1.48 -3.09
CA ASN A 96 16.92 1.96 -1.79
C ASN A 96 15.70 2.88 -1.95
N ILE A 97 14.61 2.54 -1.28
CA ILE A 97 13.36 3.31 -1.25
C ILE A 97 13.02 3.85 0.15
N ASN A 98 13.97 3.82 1.10
CA ASN A 98 13.72 4.19 2.49
C ASN A 98 13.30 5.65 2.65
N ASP A 99 13.92 6.57 1.91
CA ASP A 99 13.55 8.00 1.98
C ASP A 99 12.13 8.23 1.46
N LEU A 100 11.73 7.52 0.41
CA LEU A 100 10.35 7.53 -0.08
C LEU A 100 9.39 7.00 0.98
N LYS A 101 9.69 5.84 1.58
CA LYS A 101 8.86 5.25 2.66
C LYS A 101 8.70 6.19 3.83
N SER A 102 9.81 6.76 4.31
CA SER A 102 9.81 7.73 5.41
C SER A 102 8.95 8.95 5.09
N CYS A 103 8.98 9.45 3.84
CA CYS A 103 8.10 10.54 3.42
C CYS A 103 6.62 10.13 3.44
N VAL A 104 6.30 8.93 2.95
CA VAL A 104 4.93 8.41 2.96
C VAL A 104 4.41 8.28 4.40
N ASP A 105 5.21 7.71 5.30
CA ASP A 105 4.87 7.58 6.72
C ASP A 105 4.65 8.96 7.36
N ASP A 106 5.59 9.89 7.17
CA ASP A 106 5.47 11.27 7.68
C ASP A 106 4.20 11.97 7.17
N TYR A 107 3.83 11.72 5.92
CA TYR A 107 2.61 12.27 5.33
C TYR A 107 1.37 11.70 6.02
N LEU A 108 1.29 10.37 6.17
CA LEU A 108 0.13 9.69 6.76
C LEU A 108 -0.03 9.93 8.25
N VAL A 109 1.06 10.16 8.98
CA VAL A 109 1.05 10.54 10.40
C VAL A 109 0.46 11.94 10.60
N LYS A 110 0.64 12.85 9.63
CA LYS A 110 0.21 14.24 9.74
C LYS A 110 -1.14 14.51 9.07
N THR A 111 -1.58 13.61 8.20
CA THR A 111 -2.76 13.79 7.37
C THR A 111 -3.97 13.16 8.05
N PRO A 112 -5.01 13.94 8.39
CA PRO A 112 -6.26 13.40 8.91
C PRO A 112 -6.93 12.48 7.90
N ILE A 113 -7.62 11.45 8.40
CA ILE A 113 -8.47 10.58 7.59
C ILE A 113 -9.67 11.33 7.03
N SER A 114 -10.28 10.78 5.98
CA SER A 114 -11.48 11.35 5.39
C SER A 114 -12.68 11.27 6.34
N GLU A 115 -13.71 12.10 6.12
CA GLU A 115 -14.98 12.01 6.84
C GLU A 115 -15.62 10.61 6.70
N GLU A 116 -15.44 9.98 5.53
CA GLU A 116 -15.90 8.63 5.25
C GLU A 116 -15.16 7.59 6.11
N SER A 117 -13.83 7.64 6.18
CA SER A 117 -13.05 6.76 7.06
C SER A 117 -13.43 6.96 8.53
N MET A 118 -13.63 8.22 8.93
CA MET A 118 -14.05 8.56 10.29
C MET A 118 -15.42 7.97 10.62
N LYS A 119 -16.36 8.01 9.67
CA LYS A 119 -17.66 7.36 9.82
C LYS A 119 -17.50 5.84 9.92
N ASN A 120 -16.71 5.23 9.04
CA ASN A 120 -16.45 3.80 9.05
C ASN A 120 -15.84 3.34 10.39
N LEU A 121 -14.94 4.13 10.97
CA LEU A 121 -14.37 3.86 12.30
C LEU A 121 -15.45 3.84 13.38
N LYS A 122 -16.37 4.81 13.36
CA LYS A 122 -17.44 4.95 14.36
C LYS A 122 -18.50 3.86 14.24
N ASP A 123 -18.77 3.42 13.02
CA ASP A 123 -19.80 2.42 12.70
C ASP A 123 -19.26 0.97 12.83
N ASP A 124 -17.96 0.78 13.06
CA ASP A 124 -17.35 -0.54 13.22
C ASP A 124 -17.77 -1.19 14.55
N THR A 125 -18.50 -2.30 14.46
CA THR A 125 -19.03 -3.02 15.62
C THR A 125 -17.95 -3.55 16.56
N ARG A 126 -16.75 -3.84 16.03
CA ARG A 126 -15.62 -4.32 16.84
C ARG A 126 -15.02 -3.15 17.64
N VAL A 127 -14.97 -1.96 17.05
CA VAL A 127 -14.53 -0.75 17.76
C VAL A 127 -15.48 -0.48 18.93
N GLU A 128 -16.79 -0.58 18.70
CA GLU A 128 -17.80 -0.45 19.76
C GLU A 128 -17.64 -1.53 20.85
N GLN A 129 -17.38 -2.79 20.47
CA GLN A 129 -17.13 -3.90 21.40
C GLN A 129 -15.95 -3.63 22.33
N PHE A 130 -14.85 -3.06 21.80
CA PHE A 130 -13.60 -2.86 22.54
C PHE A 130 -13.36 -1.41 22.99
N LYS A 131 -14.33 -0.49 22.85
CA LYS A 131 -14.14 0.95 23.16
C LYS A 131 -13.73 1.26 24.60
N ASN A 132 -14.03 0.36 25.54
CA ASN A 132 -13.71 0.50 26.95
C ASN A 132 -12.38 -0.16 27.33
N ASP A 133 -11.74 -0.88 26.41
CA ASP A 133 -10.39 -1.39 26.60
C ASP A 133 -9.41 -0.21 26.79
N PRO A 134 -8.52 -0.23 27.79
CA PRO A 134 -7.65 0.90 28.09
C PRO A 134 -6.77 1.36 26.92
N GLU A 135 -6.26 0.43 26.11
CA GLU A 135 -5.39 0.75 24.97
C GLU A 135 -6.21 1.35 23.82
N VAL A 136 -7.34 0.73 23.48
CA VAL A 136 -8.25 1.24 22.44
C VAL A 136 -8.79 2.62 22.83
N ARG A 137 -9.21 2.77 24.09
CA ARG A 137 -9.72 4.02 24.63
C ARG A 137 -8.66 5.12 24.59
N SER A 138 -7.41 4.83 24.96
CA SER A 138 -6.33 5.82 24.90
C SER A 138 -6.10 6.34 23.49
N LEU A 139 -6.14 5.46 22.48
CA LEU A 139 -5.98 5.86 21.07
C LEU A 139 -7.15 6.72 20.59
N ILE A 140 -8.39 6.35 20.95
CA ILE A 140 -9.59 7.11 20.59
C ILE A 140 -9.69 8.45 21.33
N ASP A 141 -9.32 8.50 22.61
CA ASP A 141 -9.43 9.72 23.42
C ASP A 141 -8.37 10.75 23.02
N ASN A 142 -7.17 10.34 22.59
CA ASN A 142 -6.18 11.25 21.99
C ASN A 142 -6.75 11.95 20.74
N ALA A 143 -7.38 11.18 19.85
CA ALA A 143 -8.04 11.69 18.66
C ALA A 143 -9.26 12.60 18.91
N LYS A 144 -9.88 12.49 20.09
CA LYS A 144 -10.98 13.39 20.48
C LYS A 144 -10.47 14.75 20.96
N ALA A 145 -9.22 14.83 21.41
CA ALA A 145 -8.65 16.06 21.96
C ALA A 145 -8.36 17.11 20.88
N ASP A 146 -8.04 16.68 19.66
CA ASP A 146 -7.76 17.53 18.50
C ASP A 146 -8.81 17.41 17.37
N HIS A 147 -9.80 16.52 17.55
CA HIS A 147 -10.85 16.18 16.58
C HIS A 147 -10.35 15.61 15.26
N LEU A 148 -9.09 15.16 15.19
CA LEU A 148 -8.47 14.66 13.98
C LEU A 148 -7.83 13.31 14.25
N ILE A 149 -8.14 12.32 13.41
CA ILE A 149 -7.46 11.01 13.42
C ILE A 149 -6.60 10.97 12.18
N SER A 150 -5.31 10.75 12.31
CA SER A 150 -4.43 10.52 11.17
C SER A 150 -4.65 9.15 10.52
N TYR A 151 -4.24 8.97 9.27
CA TYR A 151 -4.28 7.65 8.62
C TYR A 151 -3.47 6.59 9.38
N TYR A 152 -2.36 6.99 10.01
CA TYR A 152 -1.57 6.12 10.86
C TYR A 152 -2.34 5.65 12.11
N GLU A 153 -2.99 6.59 12.82
CA GLU A 153 -3.78 6.27 14.01
C GLU A 153 -5.00 5.42 13.67
N TYR A 154 -5.70 5.74 12.57
CA TYR A 154 -6.83 4.97 12.09
C TYR A 154 -6.49 3.49 11.91
N GLN A 155 -5.39 3.21 11.21
CA GLN A 155 -4.91 1.84 11.07
C GLN A 155 -4.51 1.22 12.41
N THR A 156 -3.83 1.96 13.27
CA THR A 156 -3.39 1.46 14.57
C THR A 156 -4.59 1.03 15.43
N ILE A 157 -5.66 1.83 15.44
CA ILE A 157 -6.92 1.53 16.14
C ILE A 157 -7.54 0.26 15.55
N LEU A 158 -7.73 0.19 14.24
CA LEU A 158 -8.34 -0.97 13.58
C LEU A 158 -7.53 -2.25 13.80
N GLY A 159 -6.20 -2.16 13.74
CA GLY A 159 -5.32 -3.31 13.94
C GLY A 159 -5.37 -3.84 15.36
N LEU A 160 -5.41 -2.95 16.36
CA LEU A 160 -5.57 -3.33 17.75
C LEU A 160 -6.94 -3.97 18.01
N VAL A 161 -8.01 -3.37 17.47
CA VAL A 161 -9.38 -3.88 17.60
C VAL A 161 -9.54 -5.25 16.95
N LEU A 162 -8.98 -5.43 15.74
CA LEU A 162 -8.94 -6.73 15.05
C LEU A 162 -8.21 -7.78 15.88
N LYS A 163 -7.04 -7.44 16.42
CA LYS A 163 -6.28 -8.36 17.27
C LYS A 163 -7.08 -8.77 18.50
N LYS A 164 -7.65 -7.81 19.24
CA LYS A 164 -8.47 -8.09 20.44
C LYS A 164 -9.71 -8.92 20.11
N HIS A 165 -10.34 -8.65 18.97
CA HIS A 165 -11.45 -9.46 18.48
C HIS A 165 -11.03 -10.91 18.26
N TYR A 166 -9.94 -11.16 17.54
CA TYR A 166 -9.45 -12.53 17.32
C TYR A 166 -9.03 -13.23 18.61
N ASP A 167 -8.35 -12.54 19.51
CA ASP A 167 -7.98 -13.09 20.82
C ASP A 167 -9.23 -13.50 21.62
N HIS A 168 -10.27 -12.66 21.61
CA HIS A 168 -11.56 -12.96 22.24
C HIS A 168 -12.24 -14.20 21.64
N GLU A 169 -12.34 -14.29 20.31
CA GLU A 169 -12.95 -15.44 19.63
C GLU A 169 -12.18 -16.74 19.89
N ILE A 170 -10.85 -16.68 19.95
CA ILE A 170 -10.01 -17.83 20.31
C ILE A 170 -10.32 -18.30 21.73
N ASP A 171 -10.45 -17.36 22.68
CA ASP A 171 -10.72 -17.70 24.08
C ASP A 171 -12.14 -18.24 24.29
N LEU A 172 -13.13 -17.71 23.57
CA LEU A 172 -14.48 -18.29 23.52
C LEU A 172 -14.46 -19.72 22.97
N GLY A 173 -13.70 -19.96 21.88
CA GLY A 173 -13.55 -21.29 21.30
C GLY A 173 -12.90 -22.29 22.26
N LYS A 174 -11.85 -21.87 22.98
CA LYS A 174 -11.21 -22.70 24.03
C LYS A 174 -12.17 -23.01 25.18
N ALA A 175 -12.91 -22.00 25.65
CA ALA A 175 -13.87 -22.17 26.75
C ALA A 175 -15.00 -23.14 26.37
N ALA A 176 -15.53 -23.03 25.15
CA ALA A 176 -16.53 -23.96 24.62
C ALA A 176 -15.99 -25.41 24.58
N TYR A 177 -14.76 -25.60 24.07
CA TYR A 177 -14.13 -26.93 24.02
C TYR A 177 -13.90 -27.54 25.41
N GLN A 178 -13.46 -26.74 26.39
CA GLN A 178 -13.27 -27.20 27.76
C GLN A 178 -14.59 -27.58 28.44
N HIS A 179 -15.65 -26.81 28.21
CA HIS A 179 -16.98 -27.12 28.71
C HIS A 179 -17.50 -28.46 28.17
N ASP A 180 -17.35 -28.70 26.87
CA ASP A 180 -17.77 -29.95 26.24
C ASP A 180 -17.02 -31.17 26.81
N PHE A 181 -15.71 -31.04 27.08
CA PHE A 181 -14.89 -32.11 27.67
C PHE A 181 -15.22 -32.42 29.13
N GLN A 182 -15.66 -31.42 29.91
CA GLN A 182 -16.09 -31.61 31.31
C GLN A 182 -17.52 -32.15 31.41
N SER A 183 -18.30 -32.08 30.34
CA SER A 183 -19.67 -32.57 30.27
C SER A 183 -19.82 -34.02 29.76
N LEU A 184 -18.69 -34.66 29.38
CA LEU A 184 -18.57 -36.07 29.00
C LEU A 184 -18.18 -36.94 30.20
#